data_AF-A0A920UM92-F1
#
_entry.id   AF-A0A920UM92-F1
#
_cell.length_a   1.000
_cell.length_b   1.000
_cell.length_c   1.000
_cell.angle_alpha   90.00
_cell.angle_beta   90.00
_cell.angle_gamma   90.00
#
_symmetry.space_group_name_H-M   'P 1'
#
loop_
_entity.id
_entity.type
_entity.pdbx_description
1 polymer ?
#
loop_
_entity_poly.entity_id
_entity_poly.type
_entity_poly.pdbx_seq_one_letter_code
_entity_poly.pdbx_strand_id
1 'polypeptide(L)'
;MSQSYDAGNLSRVAGGDNLDRPVPGGIKPNELRGLGLNPEEVLDFSASVSPTGQPTGLFEALSRADLSAYPDPFLLGTEGSFG
;
A
#
# COMPACT_ATOMS: atom_id res chain seq x y z
N MET A 1 31.90 -14.94 -5.47
CA MET A 1 30.61 -15.64 -5.30
C MET A 1 29.58 -14.86 -6.08
N SER A 2 29.26 -15.28 -7.31
CA SER A 2 28.31 -14.62 -8.20
C SER A 2 27.07 -15.51 -8.24
N GLN A 3 25.92 -15.03 -7.76
CA GLN A 3 24.66 -15.74 -7.92
C GLN A 3 24.17 -15.50 -9.35
N SER A 4 24.22 -16.55 -10.17
CA SER A 4 23.62 -16.58 -11.50
C SER A 4 22.11 -16.74 -11.36
N TYR A 5 21.34 -15.76 -11.84
CA TYR A 5 19.90 -15.90 -12.03
C TYR A 5 19.65 -16.87 -13.19
N ASP A 6 18.95 -17.96 -12.92
CA ASP A 6 18.51 -18.93 -13.93
C ASP A 6 17.32 -18.34 -14.70
N ALA A 7 17.61 -17.79 -15.89
CA ALA A 7 16.60 -17.31 -16.83
C ALA A 7 15.92 -18.49 -17.52
N GLY A 8 15.09 -19.21 -16.76
CA GLY A 8 14.26 -20.30 -17.25
C GLY A 8 13.16 -19.82 -18.20
N ASN A 9 13.35 -20.11 -19.48
CA ASN A 9 12.35 -20.28 -20.55
C ASN A 9 11.52 -19.06 -21.00
N LEU A 10 12.14 -18.22 -21.83
CA LEU A 10 11.46 -17.28 -22.72
C LEU A 10 11.02 -17.98 -24.03
N SER A 11 9.89 -18.69 -24.02
CA SER A 11 9.23 -19.14 -25.26
C SER A 11 7.81 -18.56 -25.38
N ARG A 12 7.77 -17.39 -26.02
CA ARG A 12 6.67 -16.80 -26.81
C ARG A 12 5.26 -17.39 -26.62
N VAL A 13 4.45 -16.71 -25.81
CA VAL A 13 3.01 -16.55 -26.11
C VAL A 13 2.86 -15.19 -26.79
N ALA A 14 2.55 -15.20 -28.07
CA ALA A 14 2.13 -14.01 -28.81
C ALA A 14 0.72 -13.63 -28.33
N GLY A 15 0.62 -12.58 -27.50
CA GLY A 15 -0.61 -11.97 -27.02
C GLY A 15 -0.25 -10.73 -26.21
N GLY A 16 -0.81 -9.58 -26.57
CA GLY A 16 -0.29 -8.25 -26.23
C GLY A 16 0.03 -7.99 -24.76
N ASP A 17 1.00 -7.10 -24.56
CA ASP A 17 1.47 -6.51 -23.30
C ASP A 17 0.33 -6.28 -22.28
N ASN A 18 -0.05 -7.31 -21.53
CA ASN A 18 -0.65 -7.13 -20.23
C ASN A 18 0.54 -7.06 -19.27
N LEU A 19 1.02 -5.84 -19.04
CA LEU A 19 1.81 -5.54 -17.86
C LEU A 19 0.98 -5.99 -16.66
N ASP A 20 1.23 -7.19 -16.16
CA ASP A 20 0.50 -7.80 -15.06
C ASP A 20 0.61 -6.84 -13.87
N ARG A 21 -0.47 -6.09 -13.65
CA ARG A 21 -0.48 -5.01 -12.66
C ARG A 21 -0.20 -5.65 -11.30
N PRO A 22 0.75 -5.13 -10.50
CA PRO A 22 0.97 -5.65 -9.16
C PRO A 22 -0.35 -5.68 -8.39
N VAL A 23 -0.75 -6.88 -7.95
CA VAL A 23 -1.91 -7.04 -7.08
C VAL A 23 -1.44 -6.63 -5.67
N PRO A 24 -2.02 -5.57 -5.07
CA PRO A 24 -1.62 -5.15 -3.74
C PRO A 24 -2.01 -6.21 -2.70
N GLY A 25 -1.16 -6.39 -1.68
CA GLY A 25 -1.51 -7.13 -0.47
C GLY A 25 -2.54 -6.39 0.39
N GLY A 26 -2.93 -7.00 1.50
CA GLY A 26 -3.97 -6.50 2.39
C GLY A 26 -5.28 -7.25 2.17
N ILE A 27 -5.65 -8.11 3.11
CA ILE A 27 -6.85 -8.94 3.02
C ILE A 27 -8.10 -8.09 3.25
N LYS A 28 -9.13 -8.29 2.43
CA LYS A 28 -10.40 -7.57 2.63
C LYS A 28 -11.24 -8.24 3.71
N PRO A 29 -11.71 -7.50 4.74
CA PRO A 29 -12.55 -8.06 5.80
C PRO A 29 -13.81 -8.77 5.29
N ASN A 30 -14.41 -8.27 4.20
CA ASN A 30 -15.62 -8.87 3.63
C ASN A 30 -15.35 -10.23 2.97
N GLU A 31 -14.17 -10.43 2.37
CA GLU A 31 -13.78 -11.71 1.78
C GLU A 31 -13.60 -12.77 2.88
N LEU A 32 -12.98 -12.40 4.01
CA LEU A 32 -12.85 -13.26 5.20
C LEU A 32 -14.21 -13.64 5.78
N ARG A 33 -15.13 -12.67 5.92
CA ARG A 33 -16.50 -12.94 6.39
C ARG A 33 -17.24 -13.89 5.44
N GLY A 34 -17.04 -13.76 4.13
CA GLY A 34 -17.59 -14.67 3.13
C GLY A 34 -17.10 -16.12 3.28
N LEU A 35 -15.92 -16.31 3.88
CA LEU A 35 -15.33 -17.60 4.21
C LEU A 35 -15.71 -18.09 5.63
N GLY A 36 -16.55 -17.34 6.36
CA GLY A 36 -16.92 -17.65 7.74
C GLY A 36 -15.84 -17.33 8.78
N LEU A 37 -14.82 -16.55 8.41
CA LEU A 37 -13.74 -16.14 9.30
C LEU A 37 -14.04 -14.77 9.92
N ASN A 38 -13.67 -14.60 11.19
CA ASN A 38 -13.68 -13.30 11.84
C ASN A 38 -12.39 -12.54 11.49
N PRO A 39 -12.46 -11.34 10.87
CA PRO A 39 -11.26 -10.60 10.48
C PRO A 39 -10.32 -10.26 11.64
N GLU A 40 -10.86 -10.06 12.84
CA GLU A 40 -10.08 -9.73 14.05
C GLU A 40 -9.19 -10.89 14.56
N GLU A 41 -9.47 -12.12 14.10
CA GLU A 41 -8.70 -13.32 14.48
C GLU A 41 -7.64 -13.67 13.43
N VAL A 42 -7.49 -12.85 12.38
CA VAL A 42 -6.58 -13.10 11.26
C VAL A 42 -5.32 -12.24 11.39
N LEU A 43 -4.16 -12.90 11.25
CA LEU A 43 -2.87 -12.25 11.14
C LEU A 43 -2.51 -12.04 9.66
N ASP A 44 -2.49 -10.79 9.22
CA ASP A 44 -2.21 -10.45 7.81
C ASP A 44 -0.71 -10.16 7.59
N PHE A 45 -0.01 -11.12 6.95
CA PHE A 45 1.38 -10.97 6.50
C PHE A 45 1.52 -10.51 5.05
N SER A 46 0.40 -10.31 4.34
CA SER A 46 0.42 -9.89 2.94
C SER A 46 0.67 -8.39 2.78
N ALA A 47 0.42 -7.60 3.83
CA ALA A 47 0.70 -6.17 3.88
C ALA A 47 1.82 -5.87 4.87
N SER A 48 2.82 -5.11 4.43
CA SER A 48 3.92 -4.65 5.27
C SER A 48 3.52 -3.41 6.08
N VAL A 49 2.79 -3.60 7.17
CA VAL A 49 2.37 -2.53 8.09
C VAL A 49 3.15 -2.60 9.42
N SER A 50 3.36 -1.45 10.07
CA SER A 50 4.00 -1.43 11.39
C SER A 50 3.11 -2.15 12.41
N PRO A 51 3.64 -3.11 13.19
CA PRO A 51 2.86 -3.83 14.21
C PRO A 51 2.62 -3.00 15.48
N THR A 52 3.28 -1.85 15.63
CA THR A 52 3.24 -1.03 16.86
C THR A 52 1.95 -0.21 17.01
N GLY A 53 1.01 -0.32 16.07
CA GLY A 53 -0.18 0.51 16.02
C GLY A 53 0.10 1.94 15.55
N GLN A 54 -0.87 2.82 15.78
CA GLN A 54 -0.82 4.21 15.30
C GLN A 54 0.15 5.07 16.13
N PRO A 55 0.80 6.09 15.53
CA PRO A 55 1.63 7.03 16.26
C PRO A 55 0.87 7.79 17.36
N THR A 56 1.54 8.06 18.48
CA THR A 56 1.01 8.93 19.54
C THR A 56 0.66 10.31 18.97
N GLY A 57 -0.53 10.83 19.31
CA GLY A 57 -1.01 12.13 18.84
C GLY A 57 -1.69 12.11 17.46
N LEU A 58 -1.68 10.99 16.72
CA LEU A 58 -2.35 10.90 15.41
C LEU A 58 -3.84 11.27 15.52
N PHE A 59 -4.55 10.71 16.50
CA PHE A 59 -5.98 10.98 16.67
C PHE A 59 -6.28 12.42 17.09
N GLU A 60 -5.39 13.06 17.85
CA GLU A 60 -5.52 14.49 18.19
C GLU A 60 -5.29 15.39 16.96
N ALA A 61 -4.34 15.04 16.11
CA ALA A 61 -4.12 15.75 14.85
C ALA A 61 -5.30 15.57 13.90
N LEU A 62 -5.81 14.34 13.75
CA LEU A 62 -6.96 14.02 12.90
C LEU A 62 -8.24 14.74 13.34
N SER A 63 -8.46 14.90 14.65
CA SER A 63 -9.66 15.59 15.16
C SER A 63 -9.67 17.10 14.86
N ARG A 64 -8.51 17.68 14.52
CA ARG A 64 -8.36 19.09 14.14
C ARG A 64 -8.38 19.32 12.63
N ALA A 65 -8.35 18.26 11.83
CA ALA A 65 -8.31 18.38 10.37
C ALA A 65 -9.69 18.78 9.81
N ASP A 66 -9.72 19.81 8.97
CA ASP A 66 -10.91 20.13 8.19
C ASP A 66 -10.99 19.22 6.96
N LEU A 67 -11.87 18.23 7.01
CA LEU A 67 -12.09 17.27 5.93
C LEU A 67 -13.06 17.78 4.85
N SER A 68 -13.68 18.95 5.06
CA SER A 68 -14.59 19.56 4.08
C SER A 68 -13.85 20.39 3.04
N ALA A 69 -12.63 20.82 3.37
CA ALA A 69 -11.73 21.53 2.46
C ALA A 69 -10.93 20.54 1.60
N TYR A 70 -10.64 20.94 0.36
CA TYR A 70 -9.65 20.24 -0.45
C TYR A 70 -8.27 20.37 0.23
N PRO A 71 -7.42 19.31 0.23
CA PRO A 71 -6.06 19.42 0.74
C PRO A 71 -5.32 20.60 0.13
N ASP A 72 -4.40 21.22 0.86
CA ASP A 72 -3.58 22.31 0.34
C ASP A 72 -2.95 21.89 -1.01
N PRO A 73 -3.28 22.56 -2.12
CA PRO A 73 -2.77 22.19 -3.44
C PRO A 73 -1.27 22.42 -3.58
N PHE A 74 -0.65 23.20 -2.69
CA PHE A 74 0.78 23.48 -2.67
C PHE A 74 1.55 22.64 -1.65
N LEU A 75 0.99 21.49 -1.25
CA LEU A 75 1.53 20.58 -0.23
C LEU A 75 3.06 20.42 -0.37
N LEU A 76 3.78 21.08 0.54
CA LEU A 76 5.26 21.19 0.72
C LEU A 76 6.02 22.24 -0.13
N GLY A 77 6.58 23.24 0.57
CA GLY A 77 8.00 23.63 0.42
C GLY A 77 8.49 24.24 -0.89
N THR A 78 7.60 24.72 -1.76
CA THR A 78 7.98 25.44 -3.00
C THR A 78 8.19 26.93 -2.77
N GLU A 79 8.76 27.33 -1.63
CA GLU A 79 9.35 28.67 -1.49
C GLU A 79 10.76 28.60 -2.06
N GLY A 80 10.90 29.02 -3.31
CA GLY A 80 12.20 29.17 -3.95
C GLY A 80 13.07 30.17 -3.18
N SER A 81 13.96 29.68 -2.33
CA SER A 81 15.16 30.40 -1.92
C SER A 81 16.22 30.23 -3.02
N PHE A 82 16.03 30.94 -4.14
CA PHE A 82 17.13 31.39 -4.98
C PHE A 82 17.15 32.92 -4.91
N GLY A 83 17.95 33.45 -3.99
CA GLY A 83 18.24 34.87 -3.81
C GLY A 83 19.53 35.01 -3.02
#